data_AF-A0A932X3V6-F1
#
_entry.id   AF-A0A932X3V6-F1
#
_cell.length_a   1.000
_cell.length_b   1.000
_cell.length_c   1.000
_cell.angle_alpha   90.00
_cell.angle_beta   90.00
_cell.angle_gamma   90.00
#
_symmetry.space_group_name_H-M   'P 1'
#
loop_
_entity.id
_entity.type
_entity.pdbx_description
1 polymer ?
#
loop_
_entity_poly.entity_id
_entity_poly.type
_entity_poly.pdbx_seq_one_letter_code
_entity_poly.pdbx_strand_id
1 'polypeptide(L)' 'MPNRDEALALLREHTKSEALVKHGLAVEAAMRAYARHFGADEELWGVVGLIHDFD' A
#
# COMPACT_ATOMS: atom_id res chain seq x y z
N MET A 1 -3.02 -11.10 -7.09
CA MET A 1 -2.94 -9.88 -6.25
C MET A 1 -2.76 -8.72 -7.21
N PRO A 2 -3.48 -7.59 -7.04
CA PRO A 2 -3.29 -6.44 -7.91
C PRO A 2 -1.84 -5.98 -7.90
N ASN A 3 -1.36 -5.42 -9.00
CA ASN A 3 -0.09 -4.70 -8.99
C ASN A 3 -0.25 -3.36 -8.25
N ARG A 4 0.86 -2.67 -7.97
CA ARG A 4 0.86 -1.41 -7.21
C ARG A 4 -0.07 -0.35 -7.81
N ASP A 5 -0.09 -0.20 -9.12
CA ASP A 5 -0.88 0.82 -9.79
C ASP A 5 -2.38 0.50 -9.75
N GLU A 6 -2.75 -0.78 -9.90
CA GLU A 6 -4.11 -1.27 -9.68
C GLU A 6 -4.57 -1.06 -8.23
N ALA A 7 -3.70 -1.36 -7.26
CA ALA A 7 -3.99 -1.16 -5.84
C ALA A 7 -4.15 0.33 -5.49
N LEU A 8 -3.34 1.22 -6.08
CA LEU A 8 -3.48 2.67 -5.90
C LEU A 8 -4.75 3.21 -6.54
N ALA A 9 -5.11 2.69 -7.72
CA ALA A 9 -6.34 3.06 -8.40
C ALA A 9 -7.56 2.67 -7.55
N LEU A 10 -7.59 1.42 -7.04
CA LEU A 10 -8.61 0.95 -6.12
C LEU A 10 -8.67 1.83 -4.86
N LEU A 11 -7.52 2.11 -4.23
CA LEU A 11 -7.47 2.96 -3.04
C LEU A 11 -8.16 4.32 -3.28
N ARG A 12 -7.85 4.99 -4.40
CA ARG A 12 -8.46 6.29 -4.77
C ARG A 12 -9.93 6.18 -5.20
N GLU A 13 -10.33 5.03 -5.72
CA GLU A 13 -11.72 4.76 -6.09
C GLU A 13 -12.62 4.73 -4.85
N HIS A 14 -12.22 4.05 -3.78
CA HIS A 14 -13.05 3.91 -2.59
C HIS A 14 -12.71 4.92 -1.47
N THR A 15 -11.52 5.51 -1.48
CA THR A 15 -11.09 6.50 -0.49
C THR A 15 -11.04 7.90 -1.10
N LYS A 16 -12.01 8.75 -0.77
CA LYS A 16 -12.07 10.14 -1.24
C LYS A 16 -11.32 11.14 -0.35
N SER A 17 -10.91 10.71 0.84
CA SER A 17 -10.11 11.53 1.75
C SER A 17 -8.64 11.47 1.35
N GLU A 18 -8.09 12.61 0.92
CA GLU A 18 -6.66 12.73 0.62
C GLU A 18 -5.77 12.42 1.83
N ALA A 19 -6.25 12.65 3.06
CA ALA A 19 -5.51 12.29 4.26
C ALA A 19 -5.38 10.75 4.40
N LEU A 20 -6.44 10.01 4.08
CA LEU A 20 -6.42 8.54 4.13
C LEU A 20 -5.62 7.95 2.96
N VAL A 21 -5.66 8.56 1.78
CA VAL A 21 -4.77 8.15 0.67
C VAL A 21 -3.30 8.33 1.05
N LYS A 22 -2.95 9.47 1.67
CA LYS A 22 -1.59 9.72 2.18
C LYS A 22 -1.19 8.74 3.28
N HIS A 23 -2.14 8.33 4.13
CA HIS A 23 -1.92 7.29 5.13
C HIS A 23 -1.52 5.95 4.47
N GLY A 24 -2.30 5.46 3.50
CA GLY A 24 -1.97 4.24 2.76
C GLY A 24 -0.60 4.29 2.07
N LEU A 25 -0.25 5.43 1.46
CA LEU A 25 1.09 5.63 0.86
C LEU A 25 2.23 5.61 1.89
N ALA A 26 2.00 6.16 3.08
CA ALA A 26 2.99 6.12 4.16
C ALA A 26 3.20 4.70 4.70
N VAL A 27 2.11 3.92 4.82
CA VAL A 27 2.17 2.51 5.23
C VAL A 27 2.84 1.65 4.17
N GLU A 28 2.54 1.85 2.88
CA GLU A 28 3.27 1.21 1.78
C GLU A 28 4.78 1.42 1.92
N ALA A 29 5.23 2.67 2.13
CA ALA A 29 6.64 2.99 2.26
C ALA A 29 7.29 2.28 3.45
N ALA A 30 6.60 2.23 4.60
CA ALA A 30 7.07 1.51 5.79
C ALA A 30 7.17 0.01 5.53
N MET A 31 6.14 -0.59 4.91
CA MET A 31 6.10 -2.02 4.60
C MET A 31 7.19 -2.44 3.61
N ARG A 32 7.47 -1.63 2.58
CA ARG A 32 8.61 -1.86 1.68
C ARG A 32 9.94 -1.82 2.43
N ALA A 33 10.11 -0.88 3.36
CA ALA A 33 11.32 -0.81 4.18
C ALA A 33 11.49 -2.03 5.09
N TYR A 34 10.41 -2.51 5.71
CA TYR A 34 10.44 -3.74 6.49
C TYR A 34 10.71 -4.97 5.63
N ALA A 35 10.09 -5.08 4.46
CA ALA A 35 10.34 -6.18 3.54
C ALA A 35 11.83 -6.28 3.16
N ARG A 36 12.49 -5.15 2.84
CA ARG A 36 13.95 -5.12 2.64
C ARG A 36 14.73 -5.60 3.87
N HIS A 37 14.35 -5.11 5.04
CA HIS A 37 15.05 -5.44 6.28
C HIS A 37 14.97 -6.94 6.62
N PHE A 38 13.83 -7.57 6.34
CA PHE A 38 13.57 -8.98 6.64
C PHE A 38 13.80 -9.94 5.46
N GLY A 39 14.24 -9.45 4.30
CA GLY A 39 14.47 -10.27 3.11
C GLY A 39 13.18 -10.82 2.47
N ALA A 40 12.06 -10.10 2.60
CA ALA A 40 10.79 -10.44 1.99
C ALA A 40 10.54 -9.67 0.68
N ASP A 41 9.49 -10.04 -0.05
CA ASP A 41 9.11 -9.39 -1.32
C ASP A 41 8.57 -7.96 -1.08
N GLU A 42 9.33 -6.96 -1.53
CA GLU A 42 9.00 -5.55 -1.39
C GLU A 42 7.71 -5.14 -2.11
N GLU A 43 7.46 -5.69 -3.30
CA GLU A 43 6.27 -5.33 -4.08
C GLU A 43 5.02 -5.92 -3.44
N LEU A 44 5.09 -7.18 -3.00
CA LEU A 44 4.02 -7.84 -2.28
C LEU A 44 3.64 -7.04 -1.02
N TRP A 45 4.62 -6.75 -0.17
CA TRP A 45 4.38 -6.03 1.09
C TRP A 45 4.01 -4.56 0.87
N GLY A 46 4.50 -3.94 -0.19
CA GLY A 46 4.08 -2.61 -0.62
C GLY A 46 2.59 -2.57 -0.96
N VAL A 47 2.12 -3.52 -1.77
CA VAL A 47 0.69 -3.63 -2.11
C VAL A 47 -0.15 -3.93 -0.86
N VAL A 48 0.27 -4.89 -0.02
CA VAL A 48 -0.43 -5.19 1.24
C VAL A 48 -0.59 -3.93 2.11
N GLY A 49 0.49 -3.17 2.31
CA GLY A 49 0.44 -1.94 3.10
C GLY A 49 -0.44 -0.85 2.48
N LEU A 50 -0.44 -0.74 1.15
CA LEU A 50 -1.18 0.30 0.44
C LEU A 50 -2.69 0.16 0.60
N ILE A 51 -3.21 -1.07 0.63
CA ILE A 51 -4.64 -1.39 0.72
C ILE A 51 -5.00 -2.09 2.04
N HIS A 52 -4.20 -1.95 3.10
CA HIS A 52 -4.43 -2.67 4.37
C HIS A 52 -5.73 -2.26 5.09
N ASP A 53 -6.13 -0.99 4.93
CA ASP A 53 -7.33 -0.39 5.54
C ASP A 53 -8.55 -0.43 4.59
N PHE A 54 -8.47 -1.26 3.55
CA PHE A 54 -9.60 -1.57 2.69
C PHE A 54 -10.35 -2.75 3.29
N ASP A 55 -11.60 -2.54 3.71
CA ASP A 55 -12.54 -3.57 4.17
C ASP A 55 -13.63 -3.81 3.09
#